data_AF-A0A6N2D5T2-F1
#
_entry.id   AF-A0A6N2D5T2-F1
#
_cell.length_a   1.000
_cell.length_b   1.000
_cell.length_c   1.000
_cell.angle_alpha   90.00
_cell.angle_beta   90.00
_cell.angle_gamma   90.00
#
_symmetry.space_group_name_H-M   'P 1'
#
loop_
_entity.id
_entity.type
_entity.pdbx_description
1 polymer ?
#
loop_
_entity_poly.entity_id
_entity_poly.type
_entity_poly.pdbx_seq_one_letter_code
_entity_poly.pdbx_strand_id
1 'polypeptide(L)'
;AAEEPLPAWLQALAARAAVRERLAKAFPDEGNRALFLRALAVVAPRRTVSMAALAAHLGVPPRRLPGLVATGQEVVNVDGYAVLQVKRPSMDVTLNEALLRQQFGVTDDG
;
A
#
# COMPACT_ATOMS: atom_id res chain seq x y z
N ALA A 1 -3.87 16.44 -11.77
CA ALA A 1 -3.45 16.52 -10.36
C ALA A 1 -1.97 16.22 -10.32
N ALA A 2 -1.16 17.07 -9.69
CA ALA A 2 0.27 16.79 -9.55
C ALA A 2 0.42 15.44 -8.84
N GLU A 3 1.29 14.57 -9.35
CA GLU A 3 1.69 13.36 -8.63
C GLU A 3 2.44 13.82 -7.39
N GLU A 4 1.74 13.86 -6.26
CA GLU A 4 2.36 14.15 -4.98
C GLU A 4 3.43 13.08 -4.71
N PRO A 5 4.67 13.48 -4.37
CA PRO A 5 5.73 12.53 -4.13
C PRO A 5 5.36 11.60 -2.98
N LEU A 6 5.77 10.34 -3.07
CA LEU A 6 5.55 9.38 -1.98
C LEU A 6 6.25 9.87 -0.70
N PRO A 7 5.68 9.62 0.49
CA PRO A 7 6.37 9.83 1.76
C PRO A 7 7.75 9.16 1.78
N ALA A 8 8.74 9.78 2.44
CA ALA A 8 10.12 9.30 2.46
C ALA A 8 10.25 7.83 2.92
N TRP A 9 9.49 7.45 3.96
CA TRP A 9 9.48 6.07 4.45
C TRP A 9 8.95 5.06 3.41
N LEU A 10 8.00 5.45 2.55
CA LEU A 10 7.50 4.58 1.47
C LEU A 10 8.52 4.46 0.34
N GLN A 11 9.26 5.52 0.04
CA GLN A 11 10.37 5.46 -0.90
C GLN A 11 11.48 4.53 -0.37
N ALA A 12 11.85 4.68 0.91
CA ALA A 12 12.80 3.80 1.57
C ALA A 12 12.33 2.34 1.59
N LEU A 13 11.04 2.11 1.87
CA LEU A 13 10.42 0.79 1.82
C LEU A 13 10.53 0.17 0.42
N ALA A 14 10.14 0.91 -0.63
CA ALA A 14 10.18 0.44 -2.01
C ALA A 14 11.61 0.21 -2.53
N ALA A 15 12.60 0.90 -1.97
CA ALA A 15 14.01 0.72 -2.30
C ALA A 15 14.64 -0.54 -1.68
N ARG A 16 14.05 -1.14 -0.62
CA ARG A 16 14.56 -2.39 -0.04
C ARG A 16 14.50 -3.51 -1.07
N ALA A 17 15.62 -4.22 -1.29
CA ALA A 17 15.72 -5.25 -2.33
C ALA A 17 14.60 -6.31 -2.23
N ALA A 18 14.35 -6.84 -1.03
CA ALA A 18 13.30 -7.84 -0.80
C ALA A 18 11.89 -7.29 -1.13
N VAL A 19 11.60 -6.03 -0.80
CA VAL A 19 10.31 -5.40 -1.10
C VAL A 19 10.19 -5.13 -2.61
N ARG A 20 11.23 -4.59 -3.21
CA ARG A 20 11.30 -4.28 -4.65
C ARG A 20 11.06 -5.52 -5.49
N GLU A 21 11.70 -6.64 -5.16
CA GLU A 21 11.53 -7.92 -5.86
C GLU A 21 10.10 -8.46 -5.73
N ARG A 22 9.52 -8.41 -4.52
CA ARG A 22 8.13 -8.82 -4.29
C ARG A 22 7.14 -7.94 -5.04
N LEU A 23 7.33 -6.62 -5.03
CA LEU A 23 6.52 -5.66 -5.78
C LEU A 23 6.62 -5.90 -7.28
N ALA A 24 7.83 -6.09 -7.82
CA ALA A 24 8.04 -6.36 -9.24
C ALA A 24 7.38 -7.68 -9.69
N LYS A 25 7.43 -8.70 -8.84
CA LYS A 25 6.78 -9.99 -9.10
C LYS A 25 5.25 -9.90 -9.05
N ALA A 26 4.71 -9.22 -8.04
CA ALA A 26 3.26 -9.12 -7.83
C ALA A 26 2.60 -8.14 -8.82
N PHE A 27 3.30 -7.07 -9.17
CA PHE A 27 2.86 -6.04 -10.10
C PHE A 27 3.92 -5.89 -11.20
N PRO A 28 3.83 -6.64 -12.32
CA PRO A 28 4.77 -6.49 -13.44
C PRO A 28 4.68 -5.11 -14.12
N ASP A 29 3.51 -4.49 -14.08
CA ASP A 29 3.25 -3.14 -14.57
C ASP A 29 3.68 -2.06 -13.57
N GLU A 30 4.46 -1.07 -14.04
CA GLU A 30 4.93 0.05 -13.20
C GLU A 30 3.77 0.92 -12.71
N GLY A 31 2.73 1.10 -13.54
CA GLY A 31 1.56 1.89 -13.16
C GLY A 31 0.84 1.31 -11.94
N ASN A 32 0.66 -0.01 -11.90
CA ASN A 32 0.05 -0.70 -10.76
C ASN A 32 0.98 -0.70 -9.53
N ARG A 33 2.31 -0.83 -9.71
CA ARG A 33 3.28 -0.66 -8.61
C ARG A 33 3.14 0.72 -7.96
N ALA A 34 3.22 1.77 -8.77
CA ALA A 34 3.09 3.15 -8.31
C ALA A 34 1.72 3.41 -7.67
N LEU A 35 0.63 2.89 -8.28
CA LEU A 35 -0.72 3.02 -7.73
C LEU A 35 -0.86 2.35 -6.36
N PHE A 36 -0.26 1.18 -6.16
CA PHE A 36 -0.28 0.49 -4.87
C PHE A 36 0.49 1.27 -3.80
N LEU A 37 1.68 1.78 -4.11
CA LEU A 37 2.46 2.61 -3.18
C LEU A 37 1.70 3.90 -2.81
N ARG A 38 1.04 4.53 -3.79
CA ARG A 38 0.17 5.70 -3.54
C ARG A 38 -1.02 5.33 -2.67
N ALA A 39 -1.63 4.15 -2.86
CA ALA A 39 -2.70 3.68 -2.00
C ALA A 39 -2.24 3.55 -0.54
N LEU A 40 -1.05 3.00 -0.29
CA LEU A 40 -0.47 2.95 1.05
C LEU A 40 -0.25 4.35 1.64
N ALA A 41 0.24 5.31 0.83
CA ALA A 41 0.44 6.70 1.26
C ALA A 41 -0.86 7.38 1.70
N VAL A 42 -1.99 7.06 1.08
CA VAL A 42 -3.30 7.61 1.44
C VAL A 42 -3.85 6.98 2.73
N VAL A 43 -3.68 5.67 2.89
CA VAL A 43 -4.24 4.92 4.04
C VAL A 43 -3.41 5.14 5.30
N ALA A 44 -2.07 5.19 5.19
CA ALA A 44 -1.13 5.35 6.29
C ALA A 44 -1.52 6.40 7.34
N PRO A 45 -1.68 7.70 7.00
CA PRO A 45 -2.04 8.72 7.99
C PRO A 45 -3.45 8.55 8.55
N ARG A 46 -4.34 7.85 7.85
CA ARG A 46 -5.75 7.67 8.23
C ARG A 46 -5.98 6.37 9.00
N ARG A 47 -5.03 5.44 8.96
CA ARG A 47 -5.10 4.04 9.43
C ARG A 47 -6.18 3.19 8.77
N THR A 48 -7.34 3.76 8.44
CA THR A 48 -8.50 3.12 7.82
C THR A 48 -9.10 4.06 6.78
N VAL A 49 -9.37 3.56 5.57
CA VAL A 49 -10.05 4.30 4.50
C VAL A 49 -10.96 3.33 3.74
N SER A 50 -12.18 3.74 3.41
CA SER A 50 -13.06 2.90 2.60
C SER A 50 -12.51 2.74 1.18
N MET A 51 -12.73 1.58 0.55
CA MET A 51 -12.26 1.31 -0.81
C MET A 51 -12.76 2.36 -1.82
N ALA A 52 -13.99 2.84 -1.64
CA ALA A 52 -14.58 3.88 -2.47
C ALA A 52 -13.87 5.24 -2.28
N ALA A 53 -13.59 5.64 -1.04
CA ALA A 53 -12.87 6.89 -0.76
C ALA A 53 -11.43 6.82 -1.25
N LEU A 54 -10.77 5.67 -1.10
CA LEU A 54 -9.42 5.43 -1.62
C LEU A 54 -9.39 5.55 -3.15
N ALA A 55 -10.36 4.98 -3.85
CA ALA A 55 -10.46 5.06 -5.30
C ALA A 55 -10.68 6.50 -5.78
N ALA A 56 -11.57 7.25 -5.10
CA ALA A 56 -11.81 8.66 -5.39
C ALA A 56 -10.54 9.51 -5.19
N HIS A 57 -9.80 9.27 -4.10
CA HIS A 57 -8.56 9.99 -3.81
C HIS A 57 -7.46 9.71 -4.83
N LEU A 58 -7.38 8.47 -5.32
CA LEU A 58 -6.39 8.06 -6.33
C LEU A 58 -6.82 8.37 -7.77
N GLY A 59 -8.06 8.83 -7.99
CA GLY A 59 -8.59 9.13 -9.33
C GLY A 59 -8.75 7.89 -10.22
N VAL A 60 -9.02 6.72 -9.63
CA VAL A 60 -9.16 5.45 -10.38
C VAL A 60 -10.57 4.86 -10.25
N PRO A 61 -11.04 4.06 -11.23
CA PRO A 61 -12.31 3.36 -11.12
C PRO A 61 -12.35 2.45 -9.86
N PRO A 62 -13.39 2.53 -9.01
CA PRO A 62 -13.45 1.76 -7.75
C PRO A 62 -13.29 0.25 -7.90
N ARG A 63 -13.74 -0.31 -9.03
CA ARG A 63 -13.62 -1.74 -9.34
C ARG A 63 -12.17 -2.22 -9.48
N ARG A 64 -11.21 -1.32 -9.72
CA ARG A 64 -9.78 -1.68 -9.86
C ARG A 64 -9.09 -1.92 -8.52
N LEU A 65 -9.52 -1.25 -7.46
CA LEU A 65 -8.80 -1.30 -6.19
C LEU A 65 -8.87 -2.63 -5.44
N PRO A 66 -9.99 -3.38 -5.40
CA PRO A 66 -10.03 -4.65 -4.68
C PRO A 66 -8.95 -5.64 -5.14
N GLY A 67 -8.74 -5.78 -6.45
CA GLY A 67 -7.69 -6.64 -7.00
C GLY A 67 -6.29 -6.12 -6.67
N LEU A 68 -6.07 -4.81 -6.85
CA LEU A 68 -4.79 -4.17 -6.51
C LEU A 68 -4.41 -4.37 -5.03
N VAL A 69 -5.37 -4.14 -4.13
CA VAL A 69 -5.18 -4.28 -2.69
C VAL A 69 -4.95 -5.75 -2.32
N ALA A 70 -5.71 -6.69 -2.90
CA ALA A 70 -5.52 -8.12 -2.65
C ALA A 70 -4.11 -8.58 -3.05
N THR A 71 -3.64 -8.23 -4.24
CA THR A 71 -2.26 -8.50 -4.68
C THR A 71 -1.25 -7.81 -3.76
N GLY A 72 -1.52 -6.58 -3.34
CA GLY A 72 -0.68 -5.83 -2.42
C GLY A 72 -0.56 -6.50 -1.05
N GLN A 73 -1.64 -7.09 -0.53
CA GLN A 73 -1.63 -7.85 0.71
C GLN A 73 -0.65 -9.02 0.65
N GLU A 74 -0.49 -9.70 -0.48
CA GLU A 74 0.50 -10.78 -0.65
C GLU A 74 1.95 -10.26 -0.62
N VAL A 75 2.16 -9.00 -1.02
CA VAL A 75 3.47 -8.35 -0.96
C VAL A 75 3.83 -7.99 0.48
N VAL A 76 2.91 -7.34 1.21
CA VAL A 76 3.23 -6.72 2.50
C VAL A 76 2.85 -7.57 3.70
N ASN A 77 1.88 -8.49 3.59
CA ASN A 77 1.55 -9.39 4.69
C ASN A 77 2.48 -10.60 4.64
N VAL A 78 3.57 -10.54 5.39
CA VAL A 78 4.61 -11.56 5.45
C VAL A 78 4.57 -12.26 6.80
N ASP A 79 5.00 -13.52 6.86
CA ASP A 79 5.16 -14.28 8.12
C ASP A 79 3.90 -14.30 9.01
N GLY A 80 2.71 -14.24 8.40
CA GLY A 80 1.43 -14.23 9.10
C GLY A 80 0.98 -12.86 9.64
N TYR A 81 1.77 -11.81 9.47
CA TYR A 81 1.42 -10.46 9.91
C TYR A 81 0.49 -9.75 8.93
N ALA A 82 -0.75 -9.50 9.35
CA ALA A 82 -1.75 -8.84 8.54
C ALA A 82 -1.66 -7.30 8.65
N VAL A 83 -0.61 -6.70 8.06
CA VAL A 83 -0.39 -5.25 8.08
C VAL A 83 -1.37 -4.48 7.21
N LEU A 84 -1.78 -5.04 6.07
CA LEU A 84 -2.81 -4.50 5.19
C LEU A 84 -4.02 -5.43 5.23
N GLN A 85 -5.20 -4.90 5.59
CA GLN A 85 -6.42 -5.68 5.69
C GLN A 85 -7.58 -5.00 4.98
N VAL A 86 -8.55 -5.80 4.53
CA VAL A 86 -9.83 -5.32 4.03
C VAL A 86 -10.94 -5.85 4.94
N LYS A 87 -11.63 -4.96 5.65
CA LYS A 87 -12.77 -5.31 6.49
C LYS A 87 -14.01 -5.47 5.61
N ARG A 88 -14.70 -6.61 5.75
CA ARG A 88 -15.99 -6.88 5.10
C ARG A 88 -17.12 -6.82 6.14
N PRO A 89 -18.34 -6.37 5.77
CA PRO A 89 -18.78 -5.99 4.41
C PRO A 89 -18.48 -4.53 4.03
N SER A 90 -17.96 -3.71 4.94
CA SER A 90 -17.77 -2.25 4.72
C SER A 90 -16.74 -1.90 3.64
N MET A 91 -15.90 -2.85 3.24
CA MET A 91 -14.80 -2.65 2.30
C MET A 91 -13.81 -1.58 2.78
N ASP A 92 -13.53 -1.54 4.08
CA ASP A 92 -12.54 -0.64 4.64
C ASP A 92 -11.14 -1.24 4.53
N VAL A 93 -10.22 -0.48 3.94
CA VAL A 93 -8.80 -0.81 3.87
C VAL A 93 -8.13 -0.27 5.12
N THR A 94 -7.50 -1.13 5.91
CA THR A 94 -6.76 -0.76 7.11
C THR A 94 -5.27 -1.05 6.96
N LEU A 95 -4.43 -0.14 7.42
CA LEU A 95 -2.97 -0.27 7.40
C LEU A 95 -2.40 -0.10 8.80
N ASN A 96 -1.63 -1.10 9.26
CA ASN A 96 -0.73 -0.97 10.40
C ASN A 96 0.65 -0.53 9.90
N GLU A 97 0.81 0.79 9.75
CA GLU A 97 2.04 1.40 9.26
C GLU A 97 3.25 1.07 10.14
N ALA A 98 3.09 1.08 11.47
CA ALA A 98 4.18 0.81 12.39
C ALA A 98 4.73 -0.62 12.22
N LEU A 99 3.83 -1.60 12.09
CA LEU A 99 4.23 -3.00 11.87
C LEU A 99 4.83 -3.20 10.47
N LEU A 100 4.28 -2.54 9.44
CA LEU A 100 4.83 -2.56 8.07
C LEU A 100 6.26 -1.99 8.02
N ARG A 101 6.51 -0.90 8.75
CA ARG A 101 7.84 -0.30 8.88
C ARG A 101 8.80 -1.23 9.62
N GLN A 102 8.35 -1.81 10.73
CA GLN A 102 9.14 -2.72 11.56
C GLN A 102 9.58 -3.97 10.78
N GLN A 103 8.67 -4.65 10.08
CA GLN A 103 8.99 -5.89 9.34
C GLN A 103 10.03 -5.69 8.23
N PHE A 104 10.14 -4.46 7.68
CA PHE A 104 11.08 -4.14 6.60
C PHE A 104 12.23 -3.22 7.06
N GLY A 105 12.36 -3.00 8.37
CA GLY A 105 13.44 -2.20 8.95
C GLY A 105 13.47 -0.76 8.41
N VAL A 106 12.30 -0.15 8.20
CA VAL A 106 12.19 1.25 7.78
C VAL A 106 11.97 2.10 9.03
N THR A 107 13.02 2.74 9.53
CA THR A 107 12.89 3.75 10.58
C THR A 107 12.41 5.06 10.00
N ASP A 108 11.64 5.82 10.78
CA ASP A 108 11.37 7.23 10.51
C ASP A 108 12.71 7.96 10.74
N ASP A 109 13.55 8.04 9.71
CA ASP A 109 14.50 9.15 9.66
C ASP A 109 13.68 10.33 9.17
N GLY A 110 13.33 11.20 10.13
CA GLY A 110 12.49 12.37 9.94
C GLY A 110 13.01 13.34 8.88
#